data_AF-A0A7C0XES4-F1
#
_entry.id   AF-A0A7C0XES4-F1
#
_cell.length_a   1.000
_cell.length_b   1.000
_cell.length_c   1.000
_cell.angle_alpha   90.00
_cell.angle_beta   90.00
_cell.angle_gamma   90.00
#
_symmetry.space_group_name_H-M   'P 1'
#
loop_
_entity.id
_entity.type
_entity.pdbx_description
1 polymer ?
#
loop_
_entity_poly.entity_id
_entity_poly.type
_entity_poly.pdbx_seq_one_letter_code
_entity_poly.pdbx_strand_id
1 'polypeptide(L)'
;MIKNLFDRRYLEIEKKALKPTKLGFCVAEVIEERIPILLSVEMTRRFEEQLFLVKNGKITREELLENVKEEILKLTEEFNEHIERIGKDLHKKLSETLENTIGICPKCGKPLKLIRRSDGKRFIWCTTLNCTYYPLPQKGKLTIINRKCMKCGLKPIKVSQRGKRPWELCVACGICFKCELVKKCRQQS
;
A
#
# COMPACT_ATOMS: atom_id res chain seq x y z
N MET A 1 7.58 23.20 1.29
CA MET A 1 6.49 22.20 1.44
C MET A 1 6.51 21.09 0.40
N ILE A 2 6.54 21.41 -0.91
CA ILE A 2 6.40 20.43 -1.99
C ILE A 2 7.46 19.30 -1.95
N LYS A 3 8.71 19.61 -1.60
CA LYS A 3 9.81 18.63 -1.52
C LYS A 3 9.52 17.46 -0.57
N ASN A 4 8.91 17.73 0.60
CA ASN A 4 8.58 16.70 1.59
C ASN A 4 7.54 15.70 1.07
N LEU A 5 6.63 16.13 0.19
CA LEU A 5 5.62 15.27 -0.41
C LEU A 5 6.23 14.29 -1.42
N PHE A 6 7.30 14.70 -2.11
CA PHE A 6 8.09 13.81 -2.98
C PHE A 6 8.94 12.83 -2.17
N ASP A 7 9.63 13.32 -1.13
CA ASP A 7 10.48 12.49 -0.28
C ASP A 7 9.68 11.36 0.41
N ARG A 8 8.43 11.66 0.81
CA ARG A 8 7.48 10.68 1.36
C ARG A 8 6.72 9.87 0.31
N ARG A 9 7.01 10.07 -0.98
CA ARG A 9 6.36 9.39 -2.13
C ARG A 9 4.85 9.56 -2.19
N TYR A 10 4.32 10.70 -1.75
CA TYR A 10 2.90 11.03 -1.94
C TYR A 10 2.63 11.65 -3.31
N LEU A 11 3.63 12.30 -3.91
CA LEU A 11 3.57 12.86 -5.26
C LEU A 11 4.66 12.26 -6.16
N GLU A 12 4.36 12.16 -7.45
CA GLU A 12 5.30 11.81 -8.51
C GLU A 12 5.10 12.72 -9.73
N ILE A 13 6.14 12.84 -10.57
CA ILE A 13 6.05 13.57 -11.83
C ILE A 13 5.82 12.55 -12.95
N GLU A 14 4.65 12.61 -13.57
CA GLU A 14 4.31 11.80 -14.75
C GLU A 14 4.01 12.74 -15.92
N LYS A 15 4.72 12.59 -17.04
CA LYS A 15 4.55 13.45 -18.24
C LYS A 15 4.60 14.96 -17.96
N LYS A 16 5.53 15.40 -17.11
CA LYS A 16 5.69 16.81 -16.65
C LYS A 16 4.51 17.35 -15.82
N ALA A 17 3.56 16.50 -15.40
CA ALA A 17 2.49 16.88 -14.49
C ALA A 17 2.72 16.28 -13.09
N LEU A 18 2.30 17.02 -12.06
CA LEU A 18 2.25 16.51 -10.69
C LEU A 18 1.08 15.55 -10.56
N LYS A 19 1.36 14.34 -10.06
CA LYS A 19 0.34 13.33 -9.85
C LYS A 19 0.47 12.70 -8.46
N PRO A 20 -0.63 12.54 -7.71
CA PRO A 20 -0.60 11.76 -6.48
C PRO A 20 -0.29 10.30 -6.79
N THR A 21 0.62 9.72 -6.01
CA THR A 21 0.85 8.28 -6.04
C THR A 21 -0.34 7.56 -5.41
N LYS A 22 -0.46 6.24 -5.60
CA LYS A 22 -1.48 5.43 -4.92
C LYS A 22 -1.45 5.60 -3.40
N LEU A 23 -0.25 5.74 -2.82
CA LEU A 23 -0.07 5.97 -1.39
C LEU A 23 -0.57 7.37 -1.01
N GLY A 24 -0.16 8.40 -1.75
CA GLY A 24 -0.59 9.78 -1.51
C GLY A 24 -2.10 9.95 -1.59
N PHE A 25 -2.71 9.33 -2.60
CA PHE A 25 -4.16 9.35 -2.78
C PHE A 25 -4.89 8.64 -1.63
N CYS A 26 -4.45 7.42 -1.26
CA CYS A 26 -5.07 6.67 -0.16
C CYS A 26 -4.94 7.39 1.19
N VAL A 27 -3.79 8.04 1.45
CA VAL A 27 -3.59 8.82 2.68
C VAL A 27 -4.51 10.04 2.69
N ALA A 28 -4.61 10.76 1.56
CA ALA A 28 -5.50 11.92 1.44
C ALA A 28 -6.97 11.53 1.68
N GLU A 29 -7.48 10.48 1.02
CA GLU A 29 -8.85 9.99 1.22
C GLU A 29 -9.13 9.64 2.69
N VAL A 30 -8.19 8.96 3.35
CA VAL A 30 -8.39 8.53 4.73
C VAL A 30 -8.43 9.71 5.69
N ILE A 31 -7.58 10.71 5.48
CA ILE A 31 -7.62 11.94 6.29
C ILE A 31 -8.92 12.70 6.02
N GLU A 32 -9.36 12.81 4.77
CA GLU A 32 -10.60 13.48 4.40
C GLU A 32 -11.86 12.79 4.99
N GLU A 33 -11.92 11.47 4.94
CA GLU A 33 -13.04 10.67 5.47
C GLU A 33 -13.10 10.62 7.01
N ARG A 34 -11.98 10.86 7.71
CA ARG A 34 -11.86 10.54 9.15
C ARG A 34 -11.47 11.73 10.01
N ILE A 35 -10.70 12.67 9.48
CA ILE A 35 -10.32 13.92 10.17
C ILE A 35 -10.48 15.10 9.21
N PRO A 36 -11.70 15.39 8.73
CA PRO A 36 -11.93 16.45 7.74
C PRO A 36 -11.45 17.83 8.23
N ILE A 37 -11.48 18.05 9.56
CA ILE A 37 -11.02 19.29 10.18
C ILE A 37 -9.54 19.58 9.89
N LEU A 38 -8.67 18.57 9.80
CA LEU A 38 -7.24 18.74 9.48
C LEU A 38 -6.99 19.22 8.04
N LEU A 39 -7.93 18.98 7.13
CA LEU A 39 -7.86 19.44 5.74
C LEU A 39 -8.69 20.70 5.50
N SER A 40 -9.33 21.23 6.56
CA SER A 40 -10.21 22.38 6.44
C SER A 40 -9.43 23.69 6.26
N VAL A 41 -10.00 24.57 5.44
CA VAL A 41 -9.51 25.95 5.29
C VAL A 41 -9.66 26.71 6.60
N GLU A 42 -10.72 26.42 7.37
CA GLU A 42 -10.98 27.04 8.66
C GLU A 42 -9.87 26.79 9.68
N MET A 43 -9.43 25.53 9.83
CA MET A 43 -8.33 25.20 10.74
C MET A 43 -7.01 25.84 10.31
N THR A 44 -6.71 25.80 9.00
CA THR A 44 -5.50 26.43 8.45
C THR A 44 -5.48 27.93 8.74
N ARG A 45 -6.60 28.60 8.50
CA ARG A 45 -6.77 30.03 8.77
C ARG A 45 -6.60 30.35 10.25
N ARG A 46 -7.21 29.56 11.13
CA ARG A 46 -7.11 29.74 12.58
C ARG A 46 -5.66 29.67 13.08
N PHE A 47 -4.87 28.71 12.58
CA PHE A 47 -3.44 28.64 12.94
C PHE A 47 -2.62 29.82 12.42
N GLU A 48 -2.88 30.27 11.19
CA GLU A 48 -2.20 31.45 10.64
C GLU A 48 -2.53 32.72 11.44
N GLU A 49 -3.78 32.88 11.88
CA GLU A 49 -4.20 33.98 12.75
C GLU A 49 -3.51 33.92 14.11
N GLN A 50 -3.42 32.74 14.74
CA GLN A 50 -2.67 32.57 15.99
C GLN A 50 -1.17 32.89 15.86
N LEU A 51 -0.53 32.46 14.77
CA LEU A 51 0.86 32.82 14.46
C LEU A 51 1.03 34.33 14.25
N PHE A 52 0.03 34.99 13.65
CA PHE A 52 0.03 36.44 13.49
C PHE A 52 -0.10 37.17 14.83
N LEU A 53 -0.89 36.65 15.78
CA LEU A 53 -1.01 37.22 17.12
C LEU A 53 0.32 37.15 17.89
N VAL A 54 1.05 36.03 17.79
CA VAL A 54 2.40 35.89 18.37
C VAL A 54 3.36 36.89 17.73
N LYS A 55 3.36 37.00 16.39
CA LYS A 55 4.24 37.94 15.67
C LYS A 55 4.05 39.39 16.11
N ASN A 56 2.83 39.78 16.47
CA ASN A 56 2.50 41.13 16.92
C ASN A 56 2.54 41.29 18.45
N GLY A 57 3.02 40.30 19.20
CA GLY A 57 3.13 40.35 20.66
C GLY A 57 1.80 40.36 21.41
N LYS A 58 0.70 39.96 20.75
CA LYS A 58 -0.64 39.92 21.36
C LYS A 58 -0.88 38.69 22.23
N ILE A 59 -0.21 37.59 21.92
CA ILE A 59 -0.16 36.36 22.72
C ILE A 59 1.29 35.90 22.80
N THR A 60 1.63 35.16 23.86
CA THR A 60 2.98 34.60 24.01
C THR A 60 3.15 33.30 23.23
N ARG A 61 4.40 32.89 23.00
CA ARG A 61 4.69 31.60 22.38
C ARG A 61 4.22 30.45 23.26
N GLU A 62 4.36 30.60 24.57
CA GLU A 62 3.98 29.62 25.58
C GLU A 62 2.46 29.43 25.57
N GLU A 63 1.70 30.53 25.53
CA GLU A 63 0.24 30.51 25.41
C GLU A 63 -0.24 29.88 24.09
N LEU A 64 0.44 30.16 22.98
CA LEU A 64 0.17 29.46 21.71
C LEU A 64 0.40 27.94 21.83
N LEU A 65 1.51 27.53 22.42
CA LEU A 65 1.84 26.12 22.57
C LEU A 65 0.82 25.37 23.45
N GLU A 66 0.31 26.01 24.49
CA GLU A 66 -0.71 25.42 25.35
C GLU A 66 -2.05 25.27 24.62
N ASN A 67 -2.47 26.31 23.89
CA ASN A 67 -3.68 26.26 23.06
C ASN A 67 -3.60 25.18 21.97
N VAL A 68 -2.45 25.04 21.30
CA VAL A 68 -2.22 24.02 20.28
C VAL A 68 -2.22 22.61 20.89
N LYS A 69 -1.62 22.42 22.07
CA LYS A 69 -1.65 21.13 22.77
C LYS A 69 -3.08 20.71 23.07
N GLU A 70 -3.90 21.60 23.63
CA GLU A 70 -5.28 21.29 23.96
C GLU A 70 -6.09 20.92 22.71
N GLU A 71 -5.90 21.62 21.59
CA GLU A 71 -6.55 21.29 20.33
C GLU A 71 -6.09 19.95 19.75
N ILE A 72 -4.78 19.67 19.75
CA ILE A 72 -4.25 18.39 19.29
C ILE A 72 -4.76 17.25 20.17
N LEU A 73 -4.79 17.42 21.49
CA LEU A 73 -5.28 16.40 22.41
C LEU A 73 -6.74 16.04 22.13
N LYS A 74 -7.62 17.03 21.97
CA LYS A 74 -9.03 16.83 21.59
C LYS A 74 -9.16 16.06 20.27
N LEU A 75 -8.40 16.46 19.25
CA LEU A 75 -8.37 15.76 17.95
C LEU A 75 -7.83 14.34 18.06
N THR A 76 -6.85 14.10 18.94
CA THR A 76 -6.22 12.79 19.10
C THR A 76 -7.15 11.83 19.86
N GLU A 77 -7.94 12.32 20.82
CA GLU A 77 -8.97 11.53 21.51
C GLU A 77 -10.06 11.07 20.55
N GLU A 78 -10.63 11.97 19.75
CA GLU A 78 -11.58 11.63 18.68
C GLU A 78 -10.97 10.65 17.67
N PHE A 79 -9.67 10.77 17.39
CA PHE A 79 -8.97 9.91 16.46
C PHE A 79 -8.66 8.52 17.02
N ASN A 80 -8.31 8.41 18.31
CA ASN A 80 -7.88 7.16 18.93
C ASN A 80 -8.94 6.06 18.87
N GLU A 81 -10.22 6.41 18.98
CA GLU A 81 -11.33 5.46 18.81
C GLU A 81 -11.40 4.88 17.38
N HIS A 82 -10.84 5.60 16.41
CA HIS A 82 -10.88 5.26 14.99
C HIS A 82 -9.55 4.70 14.45
N ILE A 83 -8.41 4.87 15.14
CA ILE A 83 -7.06 4.47 14.67
C ILE A 83 -7.01 3.01 14.23
N GLU A 84 -7.56 2.08 15.00
CA GLU A 84 -7.53 0.66 14.62
C GLU A 84 -8.30 0.39 13.34
N ARG A 85 -9.48 1.02 13.20
CA ARG A 85 -10.33 0.88 12.03
C ARG A 85 -9.69 1.56 10.83
N ILE A 86 -9.07 2.71 11.01
CA ILE A 86 -8.30 3.44 10.00
C ILE A 86 -7.11 2.60 9.54
N GLY A 87 -6.35 2.00 10.46
CA GLY A 87 -5.27 1.09 10.15
C GLY A 87 -5.74 -0.13 9.36
N LYS A 88 -6.90 -0.71 9.74
CA LYS A 88 -7.55 -1.81 9.01
C LYS A 88 -8.01 -1.37 7.61
N ASP A 89 -8.61 -0.19 7.47
CA ASP A 89 -9.09 0.37 6.21
C ASP A 89 -7.95 0.76 5.27
N LEU A 90 -6.87 1.38 5.78
CA LEU A 90 -5.62 1.64 5.05
C LEU A 90 -4.97 0.33 4.60
N HIS A 91 -4.87 -0.65 5.50
CA HIS A 91 -4.32 -1.96 5.15
C HIS A 91 -5.20 -2.64 4.10
N LYS A 92 -6.53 -2.53 4.22
CA LYS A 92 -7.50 -3.07 3.28
C LYS A 92 -7.38 -2.35 1.93
N LYS A 93 -7.57 -1.04 1.82
CA LYS A 93 -7.43 -0.25 0.56
C LYS A 93 -6.05 -0.46 -0.10
N LEU A 94 -4.96 -0.50 0.68
CA LEU A 94 -3.62 -0.76 0.14
C LEU A 94 -3.43 -2.21 -0.30
N SER A 95 -4.05 -3.18 0.38
CA SER A 95 -3.95 -4.61 0.06
C SER A 95 -5.03 -5.16 -0.88
N GLU A 96 -6.12 -4.41 -1.08
CA GLU A 96 -7.18 -4.59 -2.07
C GLU A 96 -6.75 -4.18 -3.47
N THR A 97 -5.46 -3.93 -3.69
CA THR A 97 -4.85 -4.35 -4.95
C THR A 97 -4.90 -5.89 -5.02
N LEU A 98 -6.08 -6.42 -5.36
CA LEU A 98 -6.37 -7.80 -5.78
C LEU A 98 -5.33 -8.35 -6.78
N GLU A 99 -4.62 -7.46 -7.46
CA GLU A 99 -3.47 -7.72 -8.33
C GLU A 99 -2.27 -8.38 -7.65
N ASN A 100 -2.18 -8.42 -6.31
CA ASN A 100 -1.05 -9.00 -5.59
C ASN A 100 -1.38 -10.34 -4.89
N THR A 101 -2.65 -10.77 -4.89
CA THR A 101 -3.05 -12.01 -4.22
C THR A 101 -2.93 -13.21 -5.16
N ILE A 102 -2.12 -14.18 -4.76
CA ILE A 102 -1.85 -15.41 -5.53
C ILE A 102 -2.92 -16.47 -5.27
N GLY A 103 -3.51 -16.46 -4.09
CA GLY A 103 -4.52 -17.42 -3.66
C GLY A 103 -4.43 -17.67 -2.16
N ILE A 104 -5.02 -18.76 -1.72
CA ILE A 104 -5.07 -19.17 -0.31
C ILE A 104 -3.88 -20.08 0.00
N CYS A 105 -3.20 -19.84 1.11
CA CYS A 105 -2.08 -20.65 1.57
C CYS A 105 -2.57 -22.08 1.90
N PRO A 106 -1.99 -23.13 1.27
CA PRO A 106 -2.41 -24.50 1.51
C PRO A 106 -2.09 -24.99 2.93
N LYS A 107 -1.20 -24.31 3.67
CA LYS A 107 -0.84 -24.69 5.04
C LYS A 107 -1.74 -24.13 6.12
N CYS A 108 -2.27 -22.91 5.94
CA CYS A 108 -2.98 -22.20 7.02
C CYS A 108 -4.27 -21.51 6.58
N GLY A 109 -4.67 -21.63 5.31
CA GLY A 109 -5.91 -21.03 4.82
C GLY A 109 -5.91 -19.51 4.69
N LYS A 110 -4.81 -18.81 4.99
CA LYS A 110 -4.72 -17.34 4.85
C LYS A 110 -4.18 -16.89 3.48
N PRO A 111 -4.43 -15.65 3.03
CA PRO A 111 -3.99 -15.17 1.73
C PRO A 111 -2.46 -15.17 1.54
N LEU A 112 -2.02 -15.56 0.33
CA LEU A 112 -0.64 -15.41 -0.15
C LEU A 112 -0.52 -14.13 -0.98
N LYS A 113 0.37 -13.23 -0.57
CA LYS A 113 0.59 -11.93 -1.23
C LYS A 113 1.97 -11.85 -1.88
N LEU A 114 2.03 -11.23 -3.07
CA LEU A 114 3.27 -10.84 -3.73
C LEU A 114 3.88 -9.61 -3.03
N ILE A 115 5.12 -9.75 -2.55
CA ILE A 115 5.87 -8.68 -1.91
C ILE A 115 7.00 -8.24 -2.85
N ARG A 116 7.14 -6.92 -3.02
CA ARG A 116 8.26 -6.26 -3.71
C ARG A 116 8.91 -5.28 -2.74
N ARG A 117 10.16 -5.50 -2.40
CA ARG A 117 10.95 -4.65 -1.50
C ARG A 117 11.71 -3.59 -2.30
N SER A 118 12.12 -2.53 -1.61
CA SER A 118 12.91 -1.42 -2.16
C SER A 118 14.31 -1.83 -2.61
N ASP A 119 14.89 -2.88 -2.01
CA ASP A 119 16.17 -3.49 -2.40
C ASP A 119 16.08 -4.33 -3.68
N GLY A 120 14.92 -4.31 -4.36
CA GLY A 120 14.65 -5.08 -5.57
C GLY A 120 14.28 -6.54 -5.32
N LYS A 121 14.31 -7.02 -4.06
CA LYS A 121 13.90 -8.39 -3.74
C LYS A 121 12.40 -8.56 -3.88
N ARG A 122 11.99 -9.67 -4.47
CA ARG A 122 10.58 -10.05 -4.58
C ARG A 122 10.34 -11.52 -4.27
N PHE A 123 9.23 -11.78 -3.59
CA PHE A 123 8.83 -13.10 -3.09
C PHE A 123 7.33 -13.11 -2.79
N ILE A 124 6.78 -14.29 -2.56
CA ILE A 124 5.42 -14.43 -2.02
C ILE A 124 5.50 -14.75 -0.54
N TRP A 125 4.66 -14.08 0.22
CA TRP A 125 4.58 -14.19 1.66
C TRP A 125 3.17 -14.54 2.11
N CYS A 126 3.06 -15.48 3.04
CA CYS A 126 1.81 -15.73 3.75
C CYS A 126 1.55 -14.63 4.77
N THR A 127 0.34 -14.08 4.84
CA THR A 127 0.01 -13.03 5.83
C THR A 127 0.19 -13.47 7.29
N THR A 128 0.23 -14.78 7.57
CA THR A 128 0.58 -15.30 8.90
C THR A 128 2.09 -15.27 9.13
N LEU A 129 2.51 -14.66 10.24
CA LEU A 129 3.91 -14.64 10.67
C LEU A 129 4.48 -16.07 10.73
N ASN A 130 5.68 -16.27 10.17
CA ASN A 130 6.40 -17.55 10.13
C ASN A 130 5.67 -18.74 9.48
N CYS A 131 4.68 -18.51 8.61
CA CYS A 131 3.97 -19.62 7.98
C CYS A 131 4.70 -20.21 6.76
N THR A 132 4.85 -19.43 5.68
CA THR A 132 5.49 -19.90 4.43
C THR A 132 5.93 -18.72 3.57
N TYR A 133 7.06 -18.89 2.90
CA TYR A 133 7.59 -17.97 1.90
C TYR A 133 7.95 -18.73 0.61
N TYR A 134 7.74 -18.09 -0.55
CA TYR A 134 8.16 -18.63 -1.84
C TYR A 134 9.06 -17.61 -2.57
N PRO A 135 10.33 -17.95 -2.85
CA PRO A 135 11.22 -17.05 -3.59
C PRO A 135 10.73 -16.90 -5.04
N LEU A 136 10.89 -15.71 -5.60
CA LEU A 136 10.58 -15.44 -7.00
C LEU A 136 11.85 -15.09 -7.78
N PRO A 137 11.88 -15.31 -9.11
CA PRO A 137 12.98 -14.87 -9.96
C PRO A 137 13.16 -13.36 -9.82
N GLN A 138 14.36 -12.85 -9.54
CA GLN A 138 14.58 -11.42 -9.26
C GLN A 138 14.61 -10.53 -10.51
N LYS A 139 14.84 -11.11 -11.70
CA LYS A 139 14.92 -10.38 -12.98
C LYS A 139 13.66 -10.60 -13.84
N GLY A 140 13.26 -9.59 -14.61
CA GLY A 140 12.13 -9.64 -15.56
C GLY A 140 10.81 -9.10 -15.00
N LYS A 141 9.82 -8.86 -15.87
CA LYS A 141 8.47 -8.42 -15.48
C LYS A 141 7.64 -9.61 -15.00
N LEU A 142 6.99 -9.46 -13.84
CA LEU A 142 6.06 -10.44 -13.28
C LEU A 142 4.62 -10.03 -13.58
N THR A 143 3.79 -10.99 -13.99
CA THR A 143 2.36 -10.78 -14.21
C THR A 143 1.60 -11.96 -13.64
N ILE A 144 0.67 -11.72 -12.72
CA ILE A 144 -0.19 -12.78 -12.18
C ILE A 144 -1.18 -13.17 -13.27
N ILE A 145 -1.27 -14.46 -13.56
CA ILE A 145 -2.21 -14.97 -14.55
C ILE A 145 -3.55 -15.21 -13.85
N ASN A 146 -4.64 -14.74 -14.45
CA ASN A 146 -5.97 -14.86 -13.87
C ASN A 146 -6.61 -16.24 -14.10
N ARG A 147 -5.84 -17.33 -13.89
CA ARG A 147 -6.33 -18.71 -13.85
C ARG A 147 -5.83 -19.40 -12.59
N LYS A 148 -6.54 -20.41 -12.11
CA LYS A 148 -6.10 -21.23 -10.98
C LYS A 148 -5.32 -22.44 -11.50
N CYS A 149 -4.26 -22.82 -10.81
CA CYS A 149 -3.57 -24.08 -11.07
C CYS A 149 -4.47 -25.24 -10.64
N MET A 150 -4.72 -26.21 -11.52
CA MET A 150 -5.57 -27.37 -11.17
C MET A 150 -4.96 -28.26 -10.08
N LYS A 151 -3.65 -28.22 -9.87
CA LYS A 151 -2.96 -29.04 -8.85
C LYS A 151 -3.05 -28.46 -7.44
N CYS A 152 -3.00 -27.14 -7.30
CA CYS A 152 -2.89 -26.47 -5.99
C CYS A 152 -3.85 -25.30 -5.78
N GLY A 153 -4.67 -24.94 -6.77
CA GLY A 153 -5.61 -23.84 -6.70
C GLY A 153 -4.99 -22.43 -6.77
N LEU A 154 -3.67 -22.29 -6.70
CA LEU A 154 -2.98 -21.00 -6.73
C LEU A 154 -2.86 -20.43 -8.15
N LYS A 155 -2.85 -19.10 -8.27
CA LYS A 155 -2.64 -18.39 -9.53
C LYS A 155 -1.17 -18.48 -9.97
N PRO A 156 -0.86 -18.97 -11.18
CA PRO A 156 0.49 -18.95 -11.72
C PRO A 156 0.98 -17.52 -12.02
N ILE A 157 2.30 -17.33 -12.05
CA ILE A 157 2.95 -16.08 -12.42
C ILE A 157 3.67 -16.25 -13.75
N LYS A 158 3.43 -15.34 -14.69
CA LYS A 158 4.19 -15.20 -15.93
C LYS A 158 5.43 -14.34 -15.67
N VAL A 159 6.59 -14.82 -16.10
CA VAL A 159 7.88 -14.14 -16.03
C VAL A 159 8.32 -13.81 -17.45
N SER A 160 8.49 -12.52 -17.74
CA SER A 160 8.95 -12.04 -19.05
C SER A 160 10.29 -11.30 -18.91
N GLN A 161 11.30 -11.72 -19.67
CA GLN A 161 12.65 -11.14 -19.64
C GLN A 161 13.06 -10.72 -21.06
N ARG A 162 13.80 -9.62 -21.18
CA ARG A 162 14.29 -9.14 -22.48
C ARG A 162 15.23 -10.20 -23.09
N GLY A 163 14.98 -10.60 -24.33
CA GLY A 163 15.76 -11.60 -25.06
C GLY A 163 15.50 -13.07 -24.66
N LYS A 164 14.54 -13.36 -23.77
CA LYS A 164 14.19 -14.74 -23.39
C LYS A 164 12.70 -15.00 -23.59
N ARG A 165 12.34 -16.24 -23.94
CA ARG A 165 10.94 -16.65 -24.06
C ARG A 165 10.24 -16.54 -22.70
N PRO A 166 9.03 -15.96 -22.65
CA PRO A 166 8.28 -15.85 -21.40
C PRO A 166 7.88 -17.24 -20.91
N TRP A 167 7.90 -17.43 -19.60
CA TRP A 167 7.58 -18.70 -18.96
C TRP A 167 6.70 -18.49 -17.74
N GLU A 168 6.05 -19.56 -17.28
CA GLU A 168 5.05 -19.52 -16.22
C GLU A 168 5.53 -20.36 -15.03
N LEU A 169 5.32 -19.84 -13.83
CA LEU A 169 5.72 -20.43 -12.56
C LEU A 169 4.50 -20.54 -11.64
N CYS A 170 4.20 -21.74 -11.17
CA CYS A 170 3.33 -21.94 -10.02
C CYS A 170 4.20 -22.00 -8.77
N VAL A 171 3.86 -21.21 -7.75
CA VAL A 171 4.77 -21.02 -6.60
C VAL A 171 4.82 -22.23 -5.67
N ALA A 172 3.76 -23.04 -5.64
CA ALA A 172 3.73 -24.29 -4.92
C ALA A 172 4.19 -25.49 -5.77
N CYS A 173 3.95 -25.48 -7.09
CA CYS A 173 4.21 -26.63 -7.95
C CYS A 173 5.49 -26.52 -8.80
N GLY A 174 6.11 -25.34 -8.85
CA GLY A 174 7.25 -25.07 -9.71
C GLY A 174 6.86 -24.65 -11.14
N ILE A 175 7.78 -24.85 -12.07
CA ILE A 175 7.69 -24.33 -13.44
C ILE A 175 6.56 -25.02 -14.22
N CYS A 176 5.59 -24.25 -14.70
CA CYS A 176 4.36 -24.80 -15.27
C CYS A 176 4.58 -25.57 -16.57
N PHE A 177 5.52 -25.20 -17.43
CA PHE A 177 5.71 -25.91 -18.71
C PHE A 177 6.25 -27.34 -18.53
N LYS A 178 6.84 -27.66 -17.37
CA LYS A 178 7.27 -29.02 -17.00
C LYS A 178 6.14 -29.85 -16.36
N CYS A 179 4.95 -29.26 -16.18
CA CYS A 179 3.81 -29.91 -15.55
C CYS A 179 2.90 -30.57 -16.59
N GLU A 180 2.53 -31.82 -16.35
CA GLU A 180 1.64 -32.61 -17.23
C GLU A 180 0.26 -31.95 -17.41
N LEU A 181 -0.24 -31.28 -16.37
CA LEU A 181 -1.56 -30.62 -16.37
C LEU A 181 -1.56 -29.25 -17.06
N VAL A 182 -0.41 -28.78 -17.58
CA VAL A 182 -0.29 -27.41 -18.12
C VAL A 182 -1.23 -27.14 -19.29
N LYS A 183 -1.46 -28.15 -20.15
CA LYS A 183 -2.37 -28.03 -21.31
C LYS A 183 -3.80 -27.77 -20.83
N LYS A 184 -4.28 -28.54 -19.85
CA LYS A 184 -5.61 -28.37 -19.25
C LYS A 184 -5.74 -27.04 -18.51
N CYS A 185 -4.71 -26.64 -17.75
CA CYS A 185 -4.69 -25.35 -17.07
C CYS A 185 -4.81 -24.16 -18.03
N ARG A 186 -4.17 -24.24 -19.21
CA ARG A 186 -4.20 -23.15 -20.22
C ARG A 186 -5.54 -23.02 -20.94
N GLN A 187 -6.33 -24.09 -20.99
CA GLN A 187 -7.67 -24.09 -21.60
C GLN A 187 -8.74 -23.43 -20.69
N GLN A 188 -8.42 -23.10 -19.44
CA GLN A 188 -9.30 -22.40 -18.50
C GLN A 188 -9.15 -20.86 -18.55
N SER A 189 -8.35 -20.33 -19.50
CA SER A 189 -7.95 -18.91 -19.55
C SER A 189 -8.74 -18.13 -20.58
#